data_AF-A0A559L5U5-F1
#
_entry.id   AF-A0A559L5U5-F1
#
_cell.length_a   1.000
_cell.length_b   1.000
_cell.length_c   1.000
_cell.angle_alpha   90.00
_cell.angle_beta   90.00
_cell.angle_gamma   90.00
#
_symmetry.space_group_name_H-M   'P 1'
#
loop_
_entity.id
_entity.type
_entity.pdbx_description
1 polymer ?
#
loop_
_entity_poly.entity_id
_entity_poly.type
_entity_poly.pdbx_seq_one_letter_code
_entity_poly.pdbx_strand_id
1 'polypeptide(L)'
;MFTEEGGWPFGKVKDSDPLIDRQRELGLDNPVRKTNIVLADEGKAQGVETFNIPIQLTYGRGSGECRKLSVNIPALIRTSIKLKTVHKFDQDSTPGNVHISDLTDLYVLILNKILKEEPIAVGTDRYFFSVAHRISWWKIMDKIAEGLYARGLVDEPTPKIWPNYDVAADALGFPRKFIRPMCMPNGDLEPANGTALGWRPKQDSEQKCLDQIDQEINDVEELDTVRMRLFDTLIAEQK
;
A
#
# COMPACT_ATOMS: atom_id res chain seq x y z
N MET A 1 -1.11 9.21 -0.81
CA MET A 1 -0.51 10.54 -0.49
C MET A 1 0.02 11.19 -1.75
N PHE A 2 0.98 10.56 -2.44
CA PHE A 2 1.60 11.10 -3.66
C PHE A 2 0.79 10.81 -4.93
N THR A 3 -0.52 11.00 -4.87
CA THR A 3 -1.43 10.88 -6.02
C THR A 3 -2.37 12.09 -6.01
N GLU A 4 -3.02 12.39 -7.12
CA GLU A 4 -4.01 13.48 -7.19
C GLU A 4 -5.13 13.27 -6.14
N GLU A 5 -5.63 12.05 -6.02
CA GLU A 5 -6.63 11.66 -5.01
C GLU A 5 -6.09 11.74 -3.58
N GLY A 6 -4.76 11.64 -3.42
CA GLY A 6 -4.05 11.83 -2.16
C GLY A 6 -3.75 13.30 -1.83
N GLY A 7 -4.12 14.24 -2.71
CA GLY A 7 -3.86 15.67 -2.60
C GLY A 7 -2.45 16.08 -3.06
N TRP A 8 -1.85 15.35 -4.00
CA TRP A 8 -0.54 15.64 -4.60
C TRP A 8 -0.71 16.09 -6.06
N PRO A 9 -0.57 17.40 -6.36
CA PRO A 9 -0.83 17.94 -7.70
C PRO A 9 0.40 17.92 -8.62
N PHE A 10 1.57 17.51 -8.12
CA PHE A 10 2.84 17.67 -8.85
C PHE A 10 3.13 16.54 -9.85
N GLY A 11 2.21 15.58 -9.99
CA GLY A 11 2.38 14.43 -10.89
C GLY A 11 3.46 13.46 -10.39
N LYS A 12 4.33 13.03 -11.30
CA LYS A 12 5.41 12.09 -11.03
C LYS A 12 6.31 12.57 -9.89
N VAL A 13 6.70 11.66 -9.01
CA VAL A 13 7.50 11.96 -7.82
C VAL A 13 8.62 10.93 -7.64
N LYS A 14 9.83 11.39 -7.31
CA LYS A 14 10.95 10.51 -6.97
C LYS A 14 11.19 10.57 -5.47
N ASP A 15 11.62 9.46 -4.88
CA ASP A 15 12.05 9.47 -3.48
C ASP A 15 13.37 10.23 -3.24
N SER A 16 14.10 10.58 -4.31
CA SER A 16 15.28 11.46 -4.26
C SER A 16 14.95 12.96 -4.34
N ASP A 17 13.68 13.34 -4.52
CA ASP A 17 13.24 14.74 -4.57
C ASP A 17 13.14 15.35 -3.14
N PRO A 18 13.12 16.69 -2.99
CA PRO A 18 12.87 17.36 -1.71
C PRO A 18 11.38 17.30 -1.32
N LEU A 19 10.93 16.11 -0.92
CA LEU A 19 9.52 15.79 -0.64
C LEU A 19 8.93 16.52 0.57
N ILE A 20 9.71 16.83 1.60
CA ILE A 20 9.23 17.51 2.80
C ILE A 20 8.83 18.95 2.47
N ASP A 21 9.64 19.66 1.69
CA ASP A 21 9.33 21.04 1.27
C ASP A 21 8.07 21.07 0.41
N ARG A 22 7.94 20.14 -0.55
CA ARG A 22 6.71 20.00 -1.35
C ARG A 22 5.49 19.65 -0.51
N GLN A 23 5.66 18.85 0.53
CA GLN A 23 4.58 18.54 1.46
C GLN A 23 4.16 19.79 2.25
N ARG A 24 5.10 20.65 2.68
CA ARG A 24 4.77 21.91 3.37
C ARG A 24 3.91 22.84 2.51
N GLU A 25 4.17 22.91 1.19
CA GLU A 25 3.37 23.71 0.24
C GLU A 25 1.89 23.30 0.20
N LEU A 26 1.57 22.04 0.52
CA LEU A 26 0.23 21.47 0.41
C LEU A 26 -0.59 21.55 1.71
N GLY A 27 -0.04 22.09 2.80
CA GLY A 27 -0.71 22.17 4.11
C GLY A 27 -0.82 20.83 4.86
N LEU A 28 -1.47 20.84 6.03
CA LEU A 28 -1.43 19.73 7.02
C LEU A 28 -2.69 18.85 7.08
N ASP A 29 -3.64 19.03 6.16
CA ASP A 29 -4.94 18.32 6.19
C ASP A 29 -4.83 16.81 5.97
N ASN A 30 -3.72 16.35 5.36
CA ASN A 30 -3.42 14.94 5.22
C ASN A 30 -2.65 14.45 6.47
N PRO A 31 -3.19 13.50 7.25
CA PRO A 31 -2.58 13.10 8.52
C PRO A 31 -1.19 12.48 8.34
N VAL A 32 -0.98 11.71 7.26
CA VAL A 32 0.32 11.10 7.00
C VAL A 32 1.36 12.17 6.64
N ARG A 33 0.95 13.20 5.90
CA ARG A 33 1.81 14.33 5.54
C ARG A 33 2.21 15.14 6.76
N LYS A 34 1.25 15.39 7.66
CA LYS A 34 1.51 16.03 8.95
C LYS A 34 2.56 15.25 9.74
N THR A 35 2.43 13.93 9.83
CA THR A 35 3.42 13.07 10.50
C THR A 35 4.79 13.17 9.84
N ASN A 36 4.87 13.13 8.51
CA ASN A 36 6.12 13.24 7.77
C ASN A 36 6.87 14.54 8.07
N ILE A 37 6.16 15.68 8.10
CA ILE A 37 6.74 16.99 8.39
C ILE A 37 7.21 17.04 9.84
N VAL A 38 6.38 16.60 10.80
CA VAL A 38 6.74 16.58 12.22
C VAL A 38 7.97 15.71 12.48
N LEU A 39 8.04 14.53 11.85
CA LEU A 39 9.20 13.64 11.97
C LEU A 39 10.47 14.33 11.47
N ALA A 40 10.42 15.00 10.31
CA ALA A 40 11.57 15.70 9.74
C ALA A 40 12.01 16.89 10.60
N ASP A 41 11.06 17.67 11.11
CA ASP A 41 11.33 18.84 11.95
C ASP A 41 11.95 18.43 13.30
N GLU A 42 11.37 17.42 13.96
CA GLU A 42 11.86 16.93 15.26
C GLU A 42 13.20 16.21 15.12
N GLY A 43 13.38 15.39 14.08
CA GLY A 43 14.66 14.75 13.79
C GLY A 43 15.78 15.78 13.64
N LYS A 44 15.54 16.84 12.88
CA LYS A 44 16.48 17.96 12.73
C LYS A 44 16.75 18.67 14.06
N ALA A 45 15.70 18.97 14.84
CA ALA A 45 15.84 19.67 16.11
C ALA A 45 16.65 18.88 17.15
N GLN A 46 16.52 17.54 17.13
CA GLN A 46 17.22 16.64 18.05
C GLN A 46 18.57 16.14 17.51
N GLY A 47 18.96 16.50 16.29
CA GLY A 47 20.17 15.97 15.65
C GLY A 47 20.11 14.47 15.36
N VAL A 48 18.90 13.93 15.17
CA VAL A 48 18.65 12.52 14.87
C VAL A 48 18.30 12.36 13.39
N GLU A 49 19.03 11.48 12.69
CA GLU A 49 18.70 11.16 11.31
C GLU A 49 17.38 10.37 11.22
N THR A 50 16.47 10.84 10.37
CA THR A 50 15.18 10.20 10.12
C THR A 50 15.15 9.60 8.73
N PHE A 51 14.58 8.40 8.62
CA PHE A 51 14.37 7.69 7.35
C PHE A 51 12.87 7.49 7.15
N ASN A 52 12.35 7.83 5.97
CA ASN A 52 10.93 7.70 5.69
C ASN A 52 10.68 6.64 4.61
N ILE A 53 9.98 5.57 4.97
CA ILE A 53 9.68 4.45 4.08
C ILE A 53 8.16 4.39 3.94
N PRO A 54 7.55 5.21 3.06
CA PRO A 54 6.11 5.17 2.84
C PRO A 54 5.73 3.84 2.19
N ILE A 55 5.01 3.02 2.95
CA ILE A 55 4.61 1.67 2.56
C ILE A 55 3.58 1.76 1.44
N GLN A 56 3.96 1.24 0.27
CA GLN A 56 3.07 1.11 -0.89
C GLN A 56 2.16 -0.11 -0.72
N LEU A 57 1.37 -0.42 -1.75
CA LEU A 57 0.54 -1.63 -1.72
C LEU A 57 1.42 -2.84 -1.38
N THR A 58 1.17 -3.45 -0.22
CA THR A 58 1.94 -4.59 0.27
C THR A 58 1.08 -5.85 0.19
N TYR A 59 1.67 -6.92 -0.32
CA TYR A 59 1.02 -8.22 -0.46
C TYR A 59 1.94 -9.35 0.04
N GLY A 60 1.38 -10.54 0.19
CA GLY A 60 2.04 -11.73 0.72
C GLY A 60 1.86 -11.93 2.22
N ARG A 61 1.96 -13.19 2.65
CA ARG A 61 1.86 -13.59 4.05
C ARG A 61 3.10 -13.17 4.84
N GLY A 62 2.86 -12.40 5.90
CA GLY A 62 3.90 -12.05 6.87
C GLY A 62 4.37 -13.27 7.67
N SER A 63 5.66 -13.30 7.98
CA SER A 63 6.30 -14.31 8.84
C SER A 63 6.43 -13.87 10.31
N GLY A 64 6.11 -12.61 10.62
CA GLY A 64 6.22 -12.07 11.99
C GLY A 64 5.16 -12.59 12.95
N GLU A 65 5.35 -12.31 14.25
CA GLU A 65 4.50 -12.79 15.35
C GLU A 65 3.09 -12.18 15.39
N CYS A 66 2.91 -11.02 14.75
CA CYS A 66 1.67 -10.25 14.80
C CYS A 66 0.78 -10.53 13.58
N ARG A 67 0.08 -9.51 13.09
CA ARG A 67 -0.79 -9.61 11.92
C ARG A 67 0.03 -10.05 10.69
N LYS A 68 -0.35 -11.20 10.13
CA LYS A 68 0.30 -11.81 8.95
C LYS A 68 -0.39 -11.47 7.63
N LEU A 69 -1.62 -10.96 7.68
CA LEU A 69 -2.36 -10.51 6.50
C LEU A 69 -2.11 -9.03 6.23
N SER A 70 -1.91 -8.70 4.97
CA SER A 70 -1.96 -7.33 4.47
C SER A 70 -3.37 -6.72 4.62
N VAL A 71 -3.57 -5.52 4.07
CA VAL A 71 -4.83 -4.78 4.25
C VAL A 71 -5.74 -4.90 3.03
N ASN A 72 -5.25 -4.46 1.86
CA ASN A 72 -6.11 -4.21 0.69
C ASN A 72 -6.64 -5.50 0.06
N ILE A 73 -5.76 -6.41 -0.38
CA ILE A 73 -6.16 -7.67 -1.02
C ILE A 73 -7.04 -8.51 -0.07
N PRO A 74 -6.66 -8.71 1.21
CA PRO A 74 -7.53 -9.37 2.19
C PRO A 74 -8.90 -8.70 2.37
N ALA A 75 -8.97 -7.36 2.38
CA ALA A 75 -10.26 -6.66 2.47
C ALA A 75 -11.15 -6.90 1.26
N LEU A 76 -10.58 -6.93 0.05
CA LEU A 76 -11.30 -7.26 -1.18
C LEU A 76 -11.82 -8.70 -1.16
N ILE A 77 -10.99 -9.65 -0.75
CA ILE A 77 -11.35 -11.08 -0.65
C ILE A 77 -12.48 -11.26 0.37
N ARG A 78 -12.30 -10.78 1.61
CA ARG A 78 -13.34 -10.86 2.66
C ARG A 78 -14.67 -10.28 2.21
N THR A 79 -14.64 -9.08 1.62
CA THR A 79 -15.84 -8.39 1.18
C THR A 79 -16.51 -9.15 0.05
N SER A 80 -15.73 -9.71 -0.88
CA SER A 80 -16.26 -10.51 -1.97
C SER A 80 -16.96 -11.78 -1.48
N ILE A 81 -16.36 -12.50 -0.54
CA ILE A 81 -16.96 -13.69 0.09
C ILE A 81 -18.27 -13.31 0.80
N LYS A 82 -18.27 -12.20 1.56
CA LYS A 82 -19.45 -11.71 2.28
C LYS A 82 -20.60 -11.34 1.34
N LEU A 83 -20.29 -10.72 0.20
CA LEU A 83 -21.27 -10.29 -0.80
C LEU A 83 -21.62 -11.35 -1.83
N LYS A 84 -20.95 -12.51 -1.81
CA LYS A 84 -21.03 -13.55 -2.85
C LYS A 84 -20.74 -13.04 -4.26
N THR A 85 -20.02 -11.93 -4.38
CA THR A 85 -19.71 -11.27 -5.64
C THR A 85 -18.45 -10.44 -5.48
N VAL A 86 -17.51 -10.59 -6.42
CA VAL A 86 -16.34 -9.73 -6.51
C VAL A 86 -16.73 -8.40 -7.14
N HIS A 87 -16.25 -7.29 -6.58
CA HIS A 87 -16.48 -5.96 -7.12
C HIS A 87 -15.17 -5.22 -7.43
N LYS A 88 -15.13 -4.53 -8.57
CA LYS A 88 -14.05 -3.64 -8.97
C LYS A 88 -14.56 -2.22 -9.19
N PHE A 89 -13.65 -1.27 -9.24
CA PHE A 89 -13.97 0.10 -9.59
C PHE A 89 -14.08 0.28 -11.12
N ASP A 90 -14.77 1.34 -11.52
CA ASP A 90 -15.10 1.69 -12.90
C ASP A 90 -13.89 2.06 -13.77
N GLN A 91 -12.74 2.32 -13.15
CA GLN A 91 -11.48 2.61 -13.81
C GLN A 91 -10.39 1.68 -13.28
N ASP A 92 -9.49 1.25 -14.16
CA ASP A 92 -8.31 0.50 -13.74
C ASP A 92 -7.26 1.45 -13.12
N SER A 93 -6.42 0.88 -12.26
CA SER A 93 -5.26 1.58 -11.72
C SER A 93 -4.04 0.68 -11.70
N THR A 94 -2.85 1.27 -11.77
CA THR A 94 -1.56 0.53 -11.82
C THR A 94 -0.61 0.92 -10.68
N PRO A 95 -1.01 0.71 -9.42
CA PRO A 95 -0.21 1.13 -8.28
C PRO A 95 1.15 0.42 -8.25
N GLY A 96 2.15 1.17 -7.78
CA GLY A 96 3.38 0.58 -7.30
C GLY A 96 3.10 -0.31 -6.09
N ASN A 97 3.73 -1.48 -6.05
CA ASN A 97 3.50 -2.46 -5.00
C ASN A 97 4.80 -3.20 -4.63
N VAL A 98 4.76 -3.93 -3.52
CA VAL A 98 5.88 -4.69 -2.99
C VAL A 98 5.40 -5.90 -2.21
N HIS A 99 6.09 -7.03 -2.36
CA HIS A 99 5.84 -8.19 -1.50
C HIS A 99 6.43 -7.94 -0.11
N ILE A 100 5.78 -8.45 0.95
CA ILE A 100 6.21 -8.24 2.34
C ILE A 100 7.66 -8.66 2.61
N SER A 101 8.16 -9.71 1.94
CA SER A 101 9.57 -10.12 2.04
C SER A 101 10.52 -9.07 1.48
N ASP A 102 10.20 -8.47 0.33
CA ASP A 102 11.07 -7.48 -0.32
C ASP A 102 11.04 -6.15 0.44
N LEU A 103 9.88 -5.79 0.99
CA LEU A 103 9.75 -4.65 1.90
C LEU A 103 10.64 -4.85 3.13
N THR A 104 10.59 -6.05 3.73
CA THR A 104 11.43 -6.38 4.89
C THR A 104 12.92 -6.34 4.53
N ASP A 105 13.30 -6.86 3.35
CA ASP A 105 14.67 -6.80 2.84
C ASP A 105 15.17 -5.34 2.71
N LEU A 106 14.30 -4.38 2.34
CA LEU A 106 14.64 -2.95 2.31
C LEU A 106 14.93 -2.40 3.72
N TYR A 107 14.08 -2.70 4.69
CA TYR A 107 14.29 -2.30 6.08
C TYR A 107 15.60 -2.87 6.64
N VAL A 108 15.86 -4.15 6.40
CA VAL A 108 17.09 -4.84 6.83
C VAL A 108 18.31 -4.22 6.17
N LEU A 109 18.24 -3.86 4.88
CA LEU A 109 19.33 -3.21 4.17
C LEU A 109 19.68 -1.85 4.79
N ILE A 110 18.68 -1.00 5.04
CA ILE A 110 18.88 0.32 5.66
C ILE A 110 19.45 0.16 7.07
N LEU A 111 18.84 -0.71 7.89
CA LEU A 111 19.29 -0.94 9.26
C LEU A 111 20.73 -1.47 9.32
N ASN A 112 21.10 -2.40 8.45
CA ASN A 112 22.46 -2.93 8.40
C ASN A 112 23.49 -1.84 8.08
N LYS A 113 23.15 -0.89 7.20
CA LYS A 113 24.04 0.24 6.90
C LYS A 113 24.20 1.17 8.10
N ILE A 114 23.10 1.48 8.79
CA ILE A 114 23.12 2.27 10.03
C ILE A 114 24.01 1.60 11.08
N LEU A 115 23.80 0.31 11.35
CA LEU A 115 24.56 -0.43 12.37
C LEU A 115 26.05 -0.57 12.05
N LYS A 116 26.43 -0.53 10.77
CA LYS A 116 27.82 -0.56 10.31
C LYS A 116 28.45 0.81 10.14
N GLU A 117 27.70 1.88 10.43
CA GLU A 117 28.12 3.26 10.19
C GLU A 117 28.52 3.51 8.73
N GLU A 118 27.91 2.78 7.79
CA GLU A 118 28.10 2.98 6.36
C GLU A 118 27.30 4.21 5.90
N PRO A 119 27.88 5.10 5.08
CA PRO A 119 27.17 6.27 4.59
C PRO A 119 25.97 5.86 3.72
N ILE A 120 24.80 6.41 4.03
CA ILE A 120 23.59 6.28 3.22
C ILE A 120 23.45 7.56 2.39
N ALA A 121 24.09 7.56 1.22
CA ALA A 121 24.14 8.69 0.29
C ALA A 121 22.86 8.79 -0.56
N VAL A 122 21.75 9.18 0.07
CA VAL A 122 20.46 9.44 -0.57
C VAL A 122 20.06 10.91 -0.41
N GLY A 123 18.95 11.33 -1.05
CA GLY A 123 18.44 12.70 -0.93
C GLY A 123 18.25 13.17 0.52
N THR A 124 18.22 14.48 0.73
CA THR A 124 18.20 15.12 2.07
C THR A 124 17.06 14.65 2.96
N ASP A 125 15.93 14.32 2.35
CA ASP A 125 14.71 13.93 3.07
C ASP A 125 14.67 12.42 3.37
N ARG A 126 15.65 11.66 2.87
CA ARG A 126 15.87 10.23 3.11
C ARG A 126 14.60 9.37 2.95
N TYR A 127 13.86 9.63 1.87
CA TYR A 127 12.71 8.81 1.48
C TYR A 127 13.14 7.54 0.75
N PHE A 128 12.39 6.46 0.93
CA PHE A 128 12.58 5.21 0.19
C PHE A 128 11.23 4.68 -0.26
N PHE A 129 10.90 4.86 -1.54
CA PHE A 129 9.68 4.28 -2.08
C PHE A 129 9.85 2.77 -2.26
N SER A 130 9.06 1.99 -1.53
CA SER A 130 9.07 0.54 -1.62
C SER A 130 8.24 0.06 -2.82
N VAL A 131 8.62 0.43 -4.03
CA VAL A 131 7.98 -0.03 -5.27
C VAL A 131 8.89 -1.05 -5.93
N ALA A 132 8.47 -2.32 -5.93
CA ALA A 132 9.17 -3.40 -6.62
C ALA A 132 8.72 -3.52 -8.08
N HIS A 133 7.41 -3.41 -8.31
CA HIS A 133 6.79 -3.43 -9.63
C HIS A 133 5.42 -2.75 -9.58
N ARG A 134 4.70 -2.74 -10.71
CA ARG A 134 3.33 -2.21 -10.83
C ARG A 134 2.39 -3.31 -11.28
N ILE A 135 1.13 -3.24 -10.86
CA ILE A 135 0.12 -4.24 -11.15
C ILE A 135 -1.21 -3.60 -11.50
N SER A 136 -1.88 -4.10 -12.54
CA SER A 136 -3.27 -3.73 -12.85
C SER A 136 -4.19 -4.21 -11.73
N TRP A 137 -4.93 -3.27 -11.13
CA TRP A 137 -5.91 -3.58 -10.09
C TRP A 137 -7.03 -4.46 -10.64
N TRP A 138 -7.46 -4.23 -11.89
CA TRP A 138 -8.43 -5.09 -12.54
C TRP A 138 -7.95 -6.53 -12.69
N LYS A 139 -6.69 -6.77 -13.05
CA LYS A 139 -6.15 -8.14 -13.11
C LYS A 139 -6.16 -8.85 -11.75
N ILE A 140 -5.89 -8.11 -10.66
CA ILE A 140 -6.05 -8.65 -9.30
C ILE A 140 -7.51 -9.04 -9.06
N MET A 141 -8.45 -8.17 -9.39
CA MET A 141 -9.88 -8.44 -9.18
C MET A 141 -10.37 -9.64 -10.00
N ASP A 142 -9.90 -9.78 -11.25
CA ASP A 142 -10.21 -10.92 -12.10
C ASP A 142 -9.66 -12.22 -11.49
N LYS A 143 -8.40 -12.22 -11.00
CA LYS A 143 -7.82 -13.38 -10.31
C LYS A 143 -8.52 -13.74 -9.00
N ILE A 144 -8.96 -12.74 -8.23
CA ILE A 144 -9.78 -12.97 -7.03
C ILE A 144 -11.12 -13.62 -7.41
N ALA A 145 -11.78 -13.14 -8.48
CA ALA A 145 -13.05 -13.71 -8.93
C ALA A 145 -12.92 -15.16 -9.41
N GLU A 146 -11.90 -15.45 -10.23
CA GLU A 146 -11.57 -16.81 -10.65
C GLU A 146 -11.32 -17.73 -9.44
N GLY A 147 -10.45 -17.31 -8.52
CA GLY A 147 -10.04 -18.13 -7.37
C GLY A 147 -11.18 -18.37 -6.36
N LEU A 148 -12.01 -17.35 -6.09
CA LEU A 148 -13.16 -17.50 -5.20
C LEU A 148 -14.28 -18.33 -5.83
N TYR A 149 -14.53 -18.18 -7.13
CA TYR A 149 -15.55 -18.96 -7.83
C TYR A 149 -15.18 -20.44 -7.88
N ALA A 150 -13.90 -20.76 -8.14
CA ALA A 150 -13.39 -22.14 -8.10
C ALA A 150 -13.59 -22.83 -6.74
N ARG A 151 -13.69 -22.04 -5.65
CA ARG A 151 -13.97 -22.50 -4.29
C ARG A 151 -15.47 -22.50 -3.92
N GLY A 152 -16.35 -22.06 -4.82
CA GLY A 152 -17.79 -21.89 -4.54
C GLY A 152 -18.09 -20.76 -3.54
N LEU A 153 -17.17 -19.81 -3.38
CA LEU A 153 -17.29 -18.73 -2.40
C LEU A 153 -18.02 -17.49 -2.96
N VAL A 154 -18.08 -17.34 -4.28
CA VAL A 154 -18.83 -16.31 -5.02
C VAL A 154 -19.64 -16.95 -6.15
N ASP A 155 -20.64 -16.23 -6.64
CA ASP A 155 -21.62 -16.79 -7.60
C ASP A 155 -21.14 -16.74 -9.06
N GLU A 156 -20.20 -15.85 -9.39
CA GLU A 156 -19.69 -15.62 -10.75
C GLU A 156 -18.16 -15.49 -10.77
N PRO A 157 -17.46 -15.97 -11.82
CA PRO A 157 -16.00 -15.86 -11.96
C PRO A 157 -15.53 -14.50 -12.49
N THR A 158 -16.40 -13.49 -12.51
CA THR A 158 -16.08 -12.15 -13.05
C THR A 158 -16.50 -11.04 -12.09
N PRO A 159 -15.69 -9.99 -11.94
CA PRO A 159 -16.03 -8.88 -11.05
C PRO A 159 -17.09 -7.94 -11.63
N LYS A 160 -17.98 -7.43 -10.77
CA LYS A 160 -18.98 -6.40 -11.09
C LYS A 160 -18.46 -5.01 -10.74
N ILE A 161 -18.99 -3.96 -11.36
CA ILE A 161 -18.62 -2.58 -11.00
C ILE A 161 -19.35 -2.18 -9.71
N TRP A 162 -18.65 -1.54 -8.77
CA TRP A 162 -19.28 -0.92 -7.60
C TRP A 162 -20.33 0.13 -8.03
N PRO A 163 -21.52 0.17 -7.39
CA PRO A 163 -22.53 1.18 -7.73
C PRO A 163 -22.04 2.63 -7.55
N ASN A 164 -21.24 2.88 -6.51
CA ASN A 164 -20.53 4.14 -6.26
C ASN A 164 -19.45 3.93 -5.16
N TYR A 165 -18.65 4.97 -4.92
CA TYR A 165 -17.55 4.94 -3.95
C TYR A 165 -17.99 4.81 -2.49
N ASP A 166 -19.17 5.35 -2.11
CA ASP A 166 -19.67 5.26 -0.73
C ASP A 166 -20.09 3.82 -0.40
N VAL A 167 -20.76 3.14 -1.33
CA VAL A 167 -21.10 1.71 -1.20
C VAL A 167 -19.83 0.87 -1.10
N ALA A 168 -18.81 1.16 -1.91
CA ALA A 168 -17.53 0.46 -1.85
C ALA A 168 -16.85 0.68 -0.49
N ALA A 169 -16.81 1.91 0.01
CA ALA A 169 -16.20 2.27 1.29
C ALA A 169 -16.89 1.56 2.47
N ASP A 170 -18.22 1.61 2.52
CA ASP A 170 -19.01 0.98 3.57
C ASP A 170 -18.86 -0.56 3.54
N ALA A 171 -18.80 -1.17 2.35
CA ALA A 171 -18.62 -2.60 2.19
C ALA A 171 -17.21 -3.08 2.59
N LEU A 172 -16.17 -2.34 2.18
CA LEU A 172 -14.76 -2.63 2.46
C LEU A 172 -14.35 -2.27 3.89
N GLY A 173 -15.11 -1.41 4.56
CA GLY A 173 -14.78 -0.87 5.88
C GLY A 173 -13.65 0.16 5.83
N PHE A 174 -13.52 0.89 4.73
CA PHE A 174 -12.54 1.96 4.57
C PHE A 174 -13.19 3.34 4.76
N PRO A 175 -12.45 4.35 5.24
CA PRO A 175 -13.02 5.68 5.39
C PRO A 175 -13.39 6.27 4.03
N ARG A 176 -14.62 6.81 3.88
CA ARG A 176 -15.14 7.33 2.60
C ARG A 176 -14.22 8.36 1.97
N LYS A 177 -13.63 9.26 2.78
CA LYS A 177 -12.65 10.27 2.32
C LYS A 177 -11.41 9.65 1.64
N PHE A 178 -11.04 8.42 1.97
CA PHE A 178 -9.80 7.79 1.53
C PHE A 178 -10.02 6.58 0.60
N ILE A 179 -11.26 6.24 0.24
CA ILE A 179 -11.54 5.07 -0.61
C ILE A 179 -10.82 5.13 -1.96
N ARG A 180 -10.80 6.30 -2.61
CA ARG A 180 -10.11 6.52 -3.88
C ARG A 180 -8.59 6.33 -3.75
N PRO A 181 -7.87 7.06 -2.88
CA PRO A 181 -6.42 6.88 -2.76
C PRO A 181 -6.01 5.51 -2.19
N MET A 182 -6.91 4.77 -1.50
CA MET A 182 -6.63 3.43 -0.98
C MET A 182 -6.86 2.32 -2.01
N CYS A 183 -7.89 2.43 -2.86
CA CYS A 183 -8.31 1.35 -3.76
C CYS A 183 -8.15 1.64 -5.26
N MET A 184 -7.81 2.87 -5.63
CA MET A 184 -7.44 3.23 -7.00
C MET A 184 -6.19 4.14 -7.07
N PRO A 185 -5.10 3.86 -6.34
CA PRO A 185 -3.92 4.72 -6.42
C PRO A 185 -3.25 4.63 -7.79
N ASN A 186 -3.16 5.76 -8.50
CA ASN A 186 -2.46 5.89 -9.79
C ASN A 186 -1.15 6.71 -9.70
N GLY A 187 -0.51 6.70 -8.53
CA GLY A 187 0.72 7.48 -8.31
C GLY A 187 1.89 7.01 -9.19
N ASP A 188 2.51 7.95 -9.89
CA ASP A 188 3.77 7.72 -10.60
C ASP A 188 4.97 7.94 -9.65
N LEU A 189 5.18 6.95 -8.78
CA LEU A 189 6.33 6.87 -7.88
C LEU A 189 7.57 6.30 -8.59
N GLU A 190 8.71 6.98 -8.47
CA GLU A 190 10.01 6.50 -8.93
C GLU A 190 10.90 6.11 -7.72
N PRO A 191 11.19 4.81 -7.50
CA PRO A 191 11.98 4.33 -6.36
C PRO A 191 13.50 4.35 -6.64
N ALA A 192 14.11 5.54 -6.59
CA ALA A 192 15.52 5.74 -6.91
C ALA A 192 16.44 5.37 -5.74
N ASN A 193 16.12 5.80 -4.52
CA ASN A 193 17.01 5.69 -3.36
C ASN A 193 17.25 4.24 -2.92
N GLY A 194 16.21 3.40 -2.88
CA GLY A 194 16.36 1.98 -2.53
C GLY A 194 17.24 1.25 -3.55
N THR A 195 17.00 1.49 -4.84
CA THR A 195 17.79 0.90 -5.94
C THR A 195 19.26 1.31 -5.87
N ALA A 196 19.52 2.60 -5.61
CA ALA A 196 20.87 3.14 -5.43
C ALA A 196 21.59 2.54 -4.21
N LEU A 197 20.84 2.19 -3.16
CA LEU A 197 21.36 1.51 -1.97
C LEU A 197 21.70 0.03 -2.18
N GLY A 198 21.32 -0.54 -3.34
CA GLY A 198 21.52 -1.94 -3.66
C GLY A 198 20.30 -2.84 -3.37
N TRP A 199 19.14 -2.27 -3.04
CA TRP A 199 17.91 -3.04 -2.91
C TRP A 199 17.52 -3.66 -4.26
N ARG A 200 17.23 -4.96 -4.25
CA ARG A 200 16.85 -5.75 -5.42
C ARG A 200 15.69 -6.67 -5.03
N PRO A 201 14.44 -6.25 -5.26
CA PRO A 201 13.27 -7.07 -4.96
C PRO A 201 13.31 -8.40 -5.71
N LYS A 202 12.83 -9.48 -5.08
CA LYS A 202 12.73 -10.82 -5.69
C LYS A 202 11.36 -11.03 -6.33
N GLN A 203 10.33 -10.39 -5.78
CA GLN A 203 8.95 -10.37 -6.27
C GLN A 203 8.75 -9.10 -7.13
N ASP A 204 9.43 -9.10 -8.27
CA ASP A 204 9.71 -7.95 -9.12
C ASP A 204 8.86 -7.88 -10.40
N SER A 205 7.80 -8.68 -10.49
CA SER A 205 6.94 -8.70 -11.68
C SER A 205 5.47 -8.86 -11.35
N GLU A 206 4.63 -8.27 -12.22
CA GLU A 206 3.18 -8.39 -12.14
C GLU A 206 2.75 -9.86 -12.10
N GLN A 207 3.34 -10.71 -12.94
CA GLN A 207 2.99 -12.13 -12.99
C GLN A 207 3.28 -12.85 -11.66
N LYS A 208 4.43 -12.60 -11.03
CA LYS A 208 4.77 -13.19 -9.73
C LYS A 208 3.77 -12.78 -8.64
N CYS A 209 3.23 -11.57 -8.70
CA CYS A 209 2.17 -11.13 -7.80
C CYS A 209 0.85 -11.84 -8.12
N LEU A 210 0.44 -11.89 -9.39
CA LEU A 210 -0.80 -12.56 -9.81
C LEU A 210 -0.81 -14.06 -9.47
N ASP A 211 0.34 -14.73 -9.58
CA ASP A 211 0.52 -16.15 -9.23
C ASP A 211 0.31 -16.42 -7.73
N GLN A 212 0.36 -15.39 -6.87
CA GLN A 212 0.17 -15.49 -5.43
C GLN A 212 -1.26 -15.14 -4.97
N ILE A 213 -2.14 -14.69 -5.87
CA ILE A 213 -3.52 -14.33 -5.48
C ILE A 213 -4.29 -15.54 -4.93
N ASP A 214 -4.06 -16.73 -5.45
CA ASP A 214 -4.67 -17.94 -4.89
C ASP A 214 -4.20 -18.21 -3.45
N GLN A 215 -2.92 -17.97 -3.18
CA GLN A 215 -2.37 -18.07 -1.83
C GLN A 215 -2.94 -17.00 -0.90
N GLU A 216 -3.12 -15.75 -1.37
CA GLU A 216 -3.79 -14.69 -0.59
C GLU A 216 -5.23 -15.09 -0.20
N ILE A 217 -5.96 -15.78 -1.07
CA ILE A 217 -7.29 -16.32 -0.73
C ILE A 217 -7.18 -17.36 0.39
N ASN A 218 -6.28 -18.33 0.24
CA ASN A 218 -6.06 -19.36 1.26
C ASN A 218 -5.67 -18.75 2.62
N ASP A 219 -4.80 -17.73 2.60
CA ASP A 219 -4.34 -17.05 3.80
C ASP A 219 -5.47 -16.28 4.49
N VAL A 220 -6.39 -15.67 3.73
CA VAL A 220 -7.59 -15.04 4.29
C VAL A 220 -8.50 -16.08 4.93
N GLU A 221 -8.75 -17.21 4.26
CA GLU A 221 -9.57 -18.27 4.83
C GLU A 221 -8.96 -18.87 6.10
N GLU A 222 -7.63 -19.01 6.15
CA GLU A 222 -6.91 -19.58 7.29
C GLU A 222 -6.78 -18.60 8.47
N LEU A 223 -6.41 -17.33 8.21
CA LEU A 223 -5.93 -16.42 9.24
C LEU A 223 -6.94 -15.36 9.67
N ASP A 224 -7.95 -15.07 8.87
CA ASP A 224 -8.86 -13.94 9.09
C ASP A 224 -9.99 -14.27 10.06
N THR A 225 -9.60 -14.80 11.22
CA THR A 225 -10.48 -15.14 12.34
C THR A 225 -10.69 -13.95 13.29
N VAL A 226 -10.05 -12.78 13.05
CA VAL A 226 -10.05 -11.62 13.96
C VAL A 226 -10.24 -10.27 13.24
N ARG A 227 -11.21 -9.46 13.72
CA ARG A 227 -11.63 -8.15 13.19
C ARG A 227 -10.51 -7.08 13.15
N MET A 228 -10.49 -6.24 12.10
CA MET A 228 -9.62 -5.04 12.00
C MET A 228 -10.08 -3.93 12.97
N ARG A 229 -9.15 -3.35 13.75
CA ARG A 229 -9.41 -2.22 14.69
C ARG A 229 -8.83 -0.86 14.27
N LEU A 230 -7.92 -0.82 13.28
CA LEU A 230 -7.17 0.40 12.92
C LEU A 230 -8.05 1.49 12.28
N PHE A 231 -9.05 1.08 11.48
CA PHE A 231 -9.93 2.02 10.79
C PHE A 231 -11.07 2.54 11.66
N ASP A 232 -11.36 1.91 12.80
CA ASP A 232 -12.46 2.28 13.68
C ASP A 232 -12.32 3.73 14.18
N THR A 233 -11.08 4.16 14.49
CA THR A 233 -10.79 5.53 14.92
C THR A 233 -11.03 6.55 13.82
N LEU A 234 -10.59 6.27 12.58
CA LEU A 234 -10.78 7.18 11.43
C LEU A 234 -12.24 7.27 10.99
N ILE A 235 -13.02 6.21 11.19
CA ILE A 235 -14.46 6.19 10.90
C ILE A 235 -15.24 6.96 11.98
N ALA A 236 -14.83 6.87 13.25
CA ALA A 236 -15.48 7.59 14.34
C ALA A 236 -15.37 9.12 14.21
N GLU A 237 -14.28 9.63 13.63
CA GLU A 237 -14.05 11.06 13.37
C GLU A 237 -14.84 11.61 12.17
N GLN A 238 -15.54 10.75 11.41
CA GLN A 238 -16.32 11.11 10.21
C GLN A 238 -17.84 11.11 10.42
N LYS A 239 -18.31 10.83 11.65
CA LYS A 239 -19.71 10.96 12.05
C LYS A 239 -19.98 12.32 12.67
#